data_AF-C4LZV6-F1
#
_entry.id   AF-C4LZV6-F1
#
_cell.length_a   1.000
_cell.length_b   1.000
_cell.length_c   1.000
_cell.angle_alpha   90.00
_cell.angle_beta   90.00
_cell.angle_gamma   90.00
#
_symmetry.space_group_name_H-M   'P 1'
#
loop_
_entity.id
_entity.type
_entity.pdbx_description
1 polymer ?
#
loop_
_entity_poly.entity_id
_entity_poly.type
_entity_poly.pdbx_seq_one_letter_code
_entity_poly.pdbx_strand_id
1 'polypeptide(L)'
;MQCPVQVSFNKCIGCLQCIRVCPTKVLTSTHMKSTLSFPERCISCGCCASVCPVGAIIFNGISPQKIDVESFGDVIPVLKNIEGKVNSDDEEVPKKLISQMIEKAKYSIQSNNYRKLEFKILTDADPKYHQLVCTIGTEKTYDDDVKFLSTLSLILIQNNIHYEWIEFTDPTQNITCALAIGRPKLQHN
;
A
#
# COMPACT_ATOMS: atom_id res chain seq x y z
N MET A 1 -15.21 -4.30 -25.32
CA MET A 1 -14.45 -3.95 -24.10
C MET A 1 -13.14 -4.73 -24.13
N GLN A 2 -12.00 -4.06 -24.03
CA GLN A 2 -10.70 -4.72 -24.01
C GLN A 2 -10.40 -5.18 -22.58
N CYS A 3 -9.95 -6.43 -22.41
CA CYS A 3 -9.55 -6.93 -21.10
C CYS A 3 -8.35 -6.10 -20.58
N PRO A 4 -8.41 -5.56 -19.34
CA PRO A 4 -7.33 -4.74 -18.80
C PRO A 4 -6.11 -5.54 -18.33
N VAL A 5 -6.15 -6.87 -18.47
CA VAL A 5 -5.12 -7.79 -17.98
C VAL A 5 -4.10 -8.06 -19.07
N GLN A 6 -2.81 -8.01 -18.74
CA GLN A 6 -1.72 -8.52 -19.57
C GLN A 6 -0.79 -9.37 -18.70
N VAL A 7 -0.14 -10.38 -19.30
CA VAL A 7 0.80 -11.25 -18.58
C VAL A 7 2.21 -11.05 -19.12
N SER A 8 3.13 -10.64 -18.24
CA SER A 8 4.56 -10.63 -18.54
C SER A 8 5.11 -12.05 -18.45
N PHE A 9 5.28 -12.69 -19.60
CA PHE A 9 5.76 -14.07 -19.68
C PHE A 9 7.16 -14.24 -19.06
N ASN A 10 8.03 -13.23 -19.19
CA ASN A 10 9.38 -13.28 -18.63
C ASN A 10 9.39 -13.23 -17.10
N LYS A 11 8.48 -12.48 -16.48
CA LYS A 11 8.35 -12.40 -15.01
C LYS A 11 7.57 -13.56 -14.41
N CYS A 12 6.70 -14.22 -15.18
CA CYS A 12 5.85 -15.27 -14.66
C CYS A 12 6.68 -16.49 -14.23
N ILE A 13 6.59 -16.85 -12.95
CA ILE A 13 7.24 -18.04 -12.36
C ILE A 13 6.35 -19.29 -12.37
N GLY A 14 5.14 -19.21 -12.93
CA GLY A 14 4.27 -20.37 -13.07
C GLY A 14 3.61 -20.90 -11.79
N CYS A 15 3.41 -20.06 -10.76
CA CYS A 15 2.77 -20.47 -9.50
C CYS A 15 1.24 -20.71 -9.61
N LEU A 16 0.63 -20.26 -10.72
CA LEU A 16 -0.78 -20.41 -11.09
C LEU A 16 -1.81 -19.83 -10.10
N GLN A 17 -1.40 -19.01 -9.13
CA GLN A 17 -2.32 -18.37 -8.18
C GLN A 17 -3.37 -17.50 -8.87
N CYS A 18 -2.96 -16.74 -9.89
CA CYS A 18 -3.86 -15.88 -10.68
C CYS A 18 -4.93 -16.68 -11.44
N ILE A 19 -4.65 -17.91 -11.85
CA ILE A 19 -5.63 -18.81 -12.46
C ILE A 19 -6.64 -19.27 -11.41
N ARG A 20 -6.15 -19.69 -10.22
CA ARG A 20 -7.00 -20.19 -9.13
C ARG A 20 -7.96 -19.14 -8.60
N VAL A 21 -7.53 -17.88 -8.46
CA VAL A 21 -8.36 -16.81 -7.89
C VAL A 21 -9.31 -16.18 -8.93
N CYS A 22 -9.15 -16.46 -10.22
CA CYS A 22 -9.95 -15.80 -11.25
C CYS A 22 -11.38 -16.36 -11.26
N PRO A 23 -12.41 -15.58 -10.86
CA PRO A 23 -13.77 -16.10 -10.75
C PRO A 23 -14.36 -16.50 -12.11
N THR A 24 -13.91 -15.86 -13.19
CA THR A 24 -14.38 -16.13 -14.55
C THR A 24 -13.39 -16.92 -15.41
N LYS A 25 -12.31 -17.43 -14.79
CA LYS A 25 -11.31 -18.33 -15.41
C LYS A 25 -10.75 -17.81 -16.74
N VAL A 26 -10.39 -16.53 -16.81
CA VAL A 26 -9.88 -15.91 -18.05
C VAL A 26 -8.43 -16.28 -18.38
N LEU A 27 -7.68 -16.77 -17.38
CA LEU A 27 -6.28 -17.16 -17.48
C LEU A 27 -6.16 -18.69 -17.55
N THR A 28 -5.27 -19.17 -18.41
CA THR A 28 -4.85 -20.57 -18.49
C THR A 28 -3.33 -20.69 -18.31
N SER A 29 -2.78 -21.89 -18.48
CA SER A 29 -1.34 -22.15 -18.39
C SER A 29 -0.82 -22.67 -19.73
N THR A 30 0.26 -22.06 -20.23
CA THR A 30 1.03 -22.51 -21.40
C THR A 30 2.50 -22.57 -20.98
N HIS A 31 3.18 -23.70 -21.19
CA HIS A 31 4.55 -23.93 -20.73
C HIS A 31 4.76 -23.58 -19.25
N MET A 32 3.85 -24.04 -18.39
CA MET A 32 3.83 -23.76 -16.95
C MET A 32 3.63 -22.28 -16.58
N LYS A 33 3.42 -21.37 -17.53
CA LYS A 33 3.24 -19.94 -17.27
C LYS A 33 1.83 -19.49 -17.60
N SER A 34 1.33 -18.53 -16.83
CA SER A 34 -0.02 -18.01 -17.02
C SER A 34 -0.14 -17.27 -18.36
N THR A 35 -1.26 -17.47 -19.05
CA THR A 35 -1.58 -16.85 -20.34
C THR A 35 -3.03 -16.39 -20.31
N LEU A 36 -3.33 -15.22 -20.88
CA LEU A 36 -4.70 -14.74 -21.05
C LEU A 36 -5.34 -15.44 -22.24
N SER A 37 -6.39 -16.23 -22.01
CA SER A 37 -7.03 -17.04 -23.06
C SER A 37 -8.46 -16.63 -23.37
N PHE A 38 -9.19 -16.10 -22.37
CA PHE A 38 -10.60 -15.73 -22.53
C PHE A 38 -10.85 -14.27 -22.08
N PRO A 39 -10.21 -13.29 -22.74
CA PRO A 39 -10.30 -11.88 -22.35
C PRO A 39 -11.73 -11.35 -22.29
N GLU A 40 -12.63 -11.88 -23.11
CA GLU A 40 -14.04 -11.50 -23.20
C GLU A 40 -14.85 -11.82 -21.94
N ARG A 41 -14.38 -12.74 -21.10
CA ARG A 41 -15.03 -13.12 -19.82
C ARG A 41 -14.53 -12.29 -18.64
N CYS A 42 -13.62 -11.36 -18.86
CA CYS A 42 -13.02 -10.58 -17.78
C CYS A 42 -14.03 -9.57 -17.24
N ILE A 43 -14.28 -9.63 -15.93
CA ILE A 43 -15.12 -8.67 -15.20
C ILE A 43 -14.30 -7.54 -14.55
N SER A 44 -13.02 -7.42 -14.91
CA SER A 44 -12.13 -6.36 -14.43
C SER A 44 -12.02 -6.25 -12.89
N CYS A 45 -12.07 -7.38 -12.18
CA CYS A 45 -12.03 -7.40 -10.71
C CYS A 45 -10.62 -7.20 -10.10
N GLY A 46 -9.55 -7.35 -10.89
CA GLY A 46 -8.17 -7.18 -10.40
C GLY A 46 -7.58 -8.32 -9.56
N CYS A 47 -8.36 -9.35 -9.18
CA CYS A 47 -7.90 -10.42 -8.29
C CYS A 47 -6.64 -11.16 -8.78
N CYS A 48 -6.50 -11.33 -10.10
CA CYS A 48 -5.33 -11.99 -10.67
C CYS A 48 -4.03 -11.19 -10.45
N ALA A 49 -4.12 -9.87 -10.47
CA ALA A 49 -3.00 -8.98 -10.25
C ALA A 49 -2.61 -8.93 -8.77
N SER A 50 -3.60 -8.86 -7.88
CA SER A 50 -3.37 -8.81 -6.42
C SER A 50 -2.65 -10.03 -5.86
N VAL A 51 -2.87 -11.22 -6.45
CA VAL A 51 -2.23 -12.46 -5.98
C VAL A 51 -0.91 -12.75 -6.67
N CYS A 52 -0.44 -11.94 -7.62
CA CYS A 52 0.78 -12.27 -8.36
C CYS A 52 2.03 -11.90 -7.54
N PRO A 53 2.80 -12.88 -7.02
CA PRO A 53 3.88 -12.59 -6.07
C PRO A 53 5.07 -11.87 -6.73
N VAL A 54 5.20 -11.99 -8.05
CA VAL A 54 6.31 -11.45 -8.84
C VAL A 54 5.88 -10.31 -9.76
N GLY A 55 4.65 -9.80 -9.60
CA GLY A 55 4.10 -8.72 -10.43
C GLY A 55 4.10 -9.06 -11.93
N ALA A 56 3.88 -10.31 -12.31
CA ALA A 56 3.81 -10.72 -13.71
C ALA A 56 2.45 -10.40 -14.36
N ILE A 57 1.42 -10.09 -13.58
CA ILE A 57 0.09 -9.70 -14.07
C ILE A 57 -0.02 -8.19 -14.04
N ILE A 58 -0.19 -7.57 -15.21
CA ILE A 58 -0.40 -6.14 -15.40
C ILE A 58 -1.91 -5.92 -15.49
N PHE A 59 -2.43 -4.97 -14.72
CA PHE A 59 -3.85 -4.60 -14.71
C PHE A 59 -3.98 -3.10 -14.93
N ASN A 60 -4.73 -2.69 -15.95
CA ASN A 60 -4.85 -1.28 -16.36
C ASN A 60 -3.48 -0.60 -16.62
N GLY A 61 -2.52 -1.34 -17.20
CA GLY A 61 -1.17 -0.84 -17.45
C GLY A 61 -0.28 -0.74 -16.19
N ILE A 62 -0.80 -1.12 -15.02
CA ILE A 62 -0.06 -1.12 -13.75
C ILE A 62 0.37 -2.54 -13.42
N SER A 63 1.64 -2.73 -13.13
CA SER A 63 2.21 -3.98 -12.63
C SER A 63 2.36 -3.87 -11.11
N PRO A 64 1.37 -4.27 -10.29
CA PRO A 64 1.55 -4.29 -8.84
C PRO A 64 2.66 -5.28 -8.50
N GLN A 65 3.84 -4.76 -8.17
CA GLN A 65 4.92 -5.57 -7.62
C GLN A 65 4.64 -5.74 -6.14
N LYS A 66 4.64 -6.99 -5.68
CA LYS A 66 4.69 -7.26 -4.25
C LYS A 66 6.05 -6.72 -3.77
N ILE A 67 6.03 -5.68 -2.94
CA ILE A 67 7.23 -5.18 -2.30
C ILE A 67 7.58 -6.20 -1.23
N ASP A 68 8.66 -6.95 -1.46
CA ASP A 68 9.17 -7.90 -0.47
C ASP A 68 9.87 -7.13 0.64
N VAL A 69 9.07 -6.60 1.57
CA VAL A 69 9.53 -5.87 2.76
C VAL A 69 10.47 -6.71 3.65
N GLU A 70 10.46 -8.05 3.55
CA GLU A 70 11.39 -8.91 4.28
C GLU A 70 12.80 -8.85 3.66
N SER A 71 12.91 -8.64 2.35
CA SER A 71 14.18 -8.48 1.63
C SER A 71 14.84 -7.10 1.79
N PHE A 72 14.13 -6.11 2.36
CA PHE A 72 14.69 -4.78 2.57
C PHE A 72 15.61 -4.66 3.80
N GLY A 73 15.68 -5.68 4.67
CA GLY A 73 16.36 -5.57 5.96
C GLY A 73 15.62 -4.59 6.89
N ASP A 74 16.24 -4.22 8.02
CA ASP A 74 15.70 -3.21 8.96
C ASP A 74 15.73 -1.81 8.31
N VAL A 75 14.79 -1.54 7.39
CA VAL A 75 14.57 -0.20 6.83
C VAL A 75 13.77 0.70 7.76
N ILE A 76 13.13 0.12 8.79
CA ILE A 76 12.34 0.86 9.78
C ILE A 76 13.21 1.92 10.49
N PRO A 77 14.42 1.62 10.99
CA PRO A 77 15.33 2.63 11.52
C PRO A 77 15.65 3.75 10.52
N VAL A 78 15.78 3.44 9.23
CA VAL A 78 16.06 4.45 8.20
C VAL A 78 14.81 5.31 7.97
N LEU A 79 13.63 4.71 7.80
CA LEU A 79 12.37 5.42 7.60
C LEU A 79 11.97 6.30 8.79
N LYS A 80 12.31 5.89 10.01
CA LYS A 80 12.14 6.71 11.22
C LYS A 80 13.11 7.90 11.28
N ASN A 81 14.22 7.86 10.54
CA ASN A 81 15.30 8.86 10.58
C ASN A 81 15.47 9.68 9.27
N ILE A 82 14.69 9.40 8.22
CA ILE A 82 14.76 10.13 6.94
C ILE A 82 14.24 11.58 7.12
N GLU A 83 14.87 12.52 6.38
CA GLU A 83 14.49 13.93 6.30
C GLU A 83 13.17 14.16 5.54
N GLY A 84 12.45 15.22 5.93
CA GLY A 84 11.03 15.44 5.60
C GLY A 84 10.12 15.35 6.82
N LYS A 85 10.64 15.70 8.01
CA LYS A 85 9.86 15.77 9.26
C LYS A 85 8.76 16.81 9.11
N VAL A 86 7.60 16.50 9.67
CA VAL A 86 6.48 17.43 9.68
C VAL A 86 6.91 18.74 10.35
N ASN A 87 6.73 19.85 9.64
CA ASN A 87 7.04 21.18 10.13
C ASN A 87 5.77 21.88 10.64
N SER A 88 5.96 22.89 11.49
CA SER A 88 4.85 23.67 12.03
C SER A 88 4.10 24.50 10.97
N ASP A 89 4.74 24.77 9.83
CA ASP A 89 4.16 25.53 8.72
C ASP A 89 3.55 24.66 7.62
N ASP A 90 3.67 23.33 7.72
CA ASP A 90 3.03 22.39 6.82
C ASP A 90 1.50 22.49 6.91
N GLU A 91 0.83 22.31 5.77
CA GLU A 91 -0.63 22.33 5.66
C GLU A 91 -1.22 20.92 5.80
N GLU A 92 -2.51 20.84 6.11
CA GLU A 92 -3.24 19.57 6.10
C GLU A 92 -3.17 18.91 4.71
N VAL A 93 -2.87 17.61 4.67
CA VAL A 93 -2.90 16.85 3.43
C VAL A 93 -4.36 16.69 2.97
N PRO A 94 -4.71 17.07 1.73
CA PRO A 94 -6.09 16.95 1.26
C PRO A 94 -6.63 15.53 1.37
N LYS A 95 -7.84 15.36 1.94
CA LYS A 95 -8.48 14.05 2.20
C LYS A 95 -8.45 13.10 1.00
N LYS A 96 -8.71 13.62 -0.19
CA LYS A 96 -8.70 12.83 -1.44
C LYS A 96 -7.30 12.28 -1.75
N LEU A 97 -6.27 13.09 -1.55
CA LEU A 97 -4.88 12.72 -1.81
C LEU A 97 -4.41 11.66 -0.81
N ILE A 98 -4.58 11.90 0.49
CA ILE A 98 -4.18 10.93 1.52
C ILE A 98 -4.93 9.60 1.38
N SER A 99 -6.23 9.65 1.04
CA SER A 99 -7.01 8.42 0.78
C SER A 99 -6.42 7.61 -0.37
N GLN A 100 -6.02 8.25 -1.48
CA GLN A 100 -5.39 7.55 -2.60
C GLN A 100 -4.06 6.91 -2.21
N MET A 101 -3.27 7.57 -1.35
CA MET A 101 -1.97 7.08 -0.89
C MET A 101 -2.13 5.90 0.07
N ILE A 102 -3.11 5.98 0.98
CA ILE A 102 -3.47 4.89 1.90
C ILE A 102 -3.95 3.66 1.12
N GLU A 103 -4.81 3.84 0.11
CA GLU A 103 -5.25 2.71 -0.72
C GLU A 103 -4.07 2.03 -1.41
N LYS A 104 -3.13 2.80 -1.99
CA LYS A 104 -1.89 2.25 -2.56
C LYS A 104 -1.07 1.47 -1.54
N ALA A 105 -0.93 1.99 -0.32
CA ALA A 105 -0.21 1.33 0.76
C ALA A 105 -0.86 0.00 1.18
N LYS A 106 -2.19 -0.06 1.23
CA LYS A 106 -2.92 -1.31 1.53
C LYS A 106 -2.66 -2.40 0.50
N TYR A 107 -2.54 -2.05 -0.78
CA TYR A 107 -2.30 -3.02 -1.85
C TYR A 107 -0.91 -3.67 -1.77
N SER A 108 0.11 -3.03 -1.19
CA SER A 108 1.47 -3.60 -1.14
C SER A 108 1.60 -4.77 -0.16
N ILE A 109 0.70 -4.89 0.82
CA ILE A 109 0.79 -5.82 1.96
C ILE A 109 0.04 -7.12 1.69
N GLN A 110 -0.35 -7.40 0.44
CA GLN A 110 -1.17 -8.56 0.08
C GLN A 110 -0.43 -9.91 0.28
N SER A 111 -0.40 -10.36 1.53
CA SER A 111 -0.30 -11.73 1.99
C SER A 111 -1.71 -12.32 2.08
N ASN A 112 -1.85 -13.63 1.91
CA ASN A 112 -3.11 -14.38 1.68
C ASN A 112 -4.19 -14.27 2.77
N ASN A 113 -4.02 -13.43 3.78
CA ASN A 113 -5.00 -13.19 4.82
C ASN A 113 -5.42 -11.72 4.75
N TYR A 114 -6.51 -11.45 4.02
CA TYR A 114 -7.30 -10.25 4.22
C TYR A 114 -7.69 -10.15 5.70
N ARG A 115 -6.84 -9.52 6.51
CA ARG A 115 -7.31 -8.92 7.74
C ARG A 115 -7.68 -7.48 7.41
N LYS A 116 -8.85 -7.07 7.90
CA LYS A 116 -9.38 -5.71 7.73
C LYS A 116 -8.43 -4.77 8.49
N LEU A 117 -7.41 -4.25 7.82
CA LEU A 117 -6.56 -3.20 8.37
C LEU A 117 -7.48 -2.02 8.73
N GLU A 118 -7.53 -1.68 10.02
CA GLU A 118 -8.30 -0.56 10.51
C GLU A 118 -7.35 0.61 10.78
N PHE A 119 -7.73 1.79 10.29
CA PHE A 119 -6.98 3.01 10.50
C PHE A 119 -7.95 4.16 10.69
N LYS A 120 -7.49 5.23 11.32
CA LYS A 120 -8.19 6.50 11.43
C LYS A 120 -7.27 7.62 10.99
N ILE A 121 -7.87 8.65 10.42
CA ILE A 121 -7.20 9.93 10.19
C ILE A 121 -7.72 10.86 11.27
N LEU A 122 -6.82 11.35 12.12
CA LEU A 122 -7.14 12.34 13.14
C LEU A 122 -6.63 13.70 12.66
N THR A 123 -7.44 14.73 12.84
CA THR A 123 -7.05 16.12 12.60
C THR A 123 -7.14 16.87 13.92
N ASP A 124 -6.21 17.80 14.17
CA ASP A 124 -6.14 18.60 15.42
C ASP A 124 -6.08 17.78 16.72
N ALA A 125 -5.65 16.52 16.64
CA ALA A 125 -5.55 15.62 17.79
C ALA A 125 -4.27 15.82 18.62
N ASP A 126 -3.26 16.47 18.03
CA ASP A 126 -2.00 16.80 18.69
C ASP A 126 -1.65 18.26 18.37
N PRO A 127 -1.33 19.11 19.37
CA PRO A 127 -1.00 20.52 19.14
C PRO A 127 0.24 20.73 18.25
N LYS A 128 1.10 19.72 18.08
CA LYS A 128 2.28 19.75 17.21
C LYS A 128 1.93 19.40 15.76
N TYR A 129 0.90 18.61 15.51
CA TYR A 129 0.62 18.04 14.18
C TYR A 129 -0.81 18.29 13.71
N HIS A 130 -0.95 18.86 12.53
CA HIS A 130 -2.25 19.10 11.90
C HIS A 130 -3.02 17.80 11.61
N GLN A 131 -2.32 16.72 11.26
CA GLN A 131 -2.95 15.47 10.84
C GLN A 131 -2.12 14.24 11.20
N LEU A 132 -2.80 13.20 11.69
CA LEU A 132 -2.23 11.89 12.02
C LEU A 132 -2.96 10.78 11.25
N VAL A 133 -2.20 9.81 10.75
CA VAL A 133 -2.71 8.52 10.27
C VAL A 133 -2.39 7.46 11.32
N CYS A 134 -3.41 6.95 11.99
CA CYS A 134 -3.29 6.02 13.10
C CYS A 134 -3.77 4.62 12.69
N THR A 135 -3.00 3.58 12.95
CA THR A 135 -3.45 2.18 12.83
C THR A 135 -4.17 1.74 14.09
N ILE A 136 -5.24 0.96 13.93
CA ILE A 136 -6.01 0.39 15.03
C ILE A 136 -5.80 -1.11 15.05
N GLY A 137 -5.32 -1.62 16.17
CA GLY A 137 -4.88 -3.00 16.24
C GLY A 137 -4.64 -3.50 17.66
N THR A 138 -3.89 -4.60 17.75
CA THR A 138 -3.43 -5.24 18.98
C THR A 138 -1.95 -5.58 18.83
N GLU A 139 -1.27 -6.01 19.90
CA GLU A 139 0.15 -6.46 19.80
C GLU A 139 0.36 -7.52 18.69
N LYS A 140 -0.63 -8.38 18.45
CA LYS A 140 -0.56 -9.41 17.40
C LYS A 140 -0.61 -8.86 15.98
N THR A 141 -1.04 -7.61 15.79
CA THR A 141 -1.15 -6.96 14.47
C THR A 141 -0.07 -5.90 14.27
N TYR A 142 0.75 -5.65 15.28
CA TYR A 142 1.75 -4.59 15.28
C TYR A 142 2.71 -4.68 14.08
N ASP A 143 3.18 -5.88 13.74
CA ASP A 143 4.10 -6.06 12.61
C ASP A 143 3.46 -5.68 11.26
N ASP A 144 2.17 -5.98 11.08
CA ASP A 144 1.43 -5.62 9.87
C ASP A 144 1.13 -4.11 9.83
N ASP A 145 0.80 -3.52 10.98
CA ASP A 145 0.59 -2.08 11.14
C ASP A 145 1.87 -1.30 10.79
N VAL A 146 3.03 -1.79 11.25
CA VAL A 146 4.36 -1.22 10.94
C VAL A 146 4.67 -1.37 9.45
N LYS A 147 4.39 -2.53 8.83
CA LYS A 147 4.55 -2.71 7.38
C LYS A 147 3.69 -1.73 6.58
N PHE A 148 2.46 -1.49 7.05
CA PHE A 148 1.53 -0.52 6.47
C PHE A 148 2.08 0.90 6.53
N LEU A 149 2.45 1.37 7.71
CA LEU A 149 2.99 2.71 7.87
C LEU A 149 4.34 2.87 7.17
N SER A 150 5.16 1.82 7.06
CA SER A 150 6.41 1.84 6.30
C SER A 150 6.18 2.01 4.81
N THR A 151 5.22 1.28 4.23
CA THR A 151 4.85 1.48 2.83
C THR A 151 4.27 2.87 2.61
N LEU A 152 3.38 3.32 3.51
CA LEU A 152 2.79 4.65 3.42
C LEU A 152 3.87 5.73 3.46
N SER A 153 4.87 5.61 4.34
CA SER A 153 6.02 6.53 4.44
C SER A 153 6.72 6.69 3.08
N LEU A 154 7.02 5.59 2.38
CA LEU A 154 7.64 5.64 1.05
C LEU A 154 6.76 6.35 0.02
N ILE A 155 5.45 6.15 0.07
CA ILE A 155 4.49 6.81 -0.83
C ILE A 155 4.40 8.31 -0.51
N LEU A 156 4.48 8.70 0.75
CA LEU A 156 4.49 10.11 1.18
C LEU A 156 5.70 10.84 0.61
N ILE A 157 6.90 10.25 0.74
CA ILE A 157 8.14 10.78 0.13
C ILE A 157 7.95 11.00 -1.37
N GLN A 158 7.43 10.00 -2.09
CA GLN A 158 7.21 10.09 -3.54
C GLN A 158 6.24 11.21 -3.98
N ASN A 159 5.39 11.69 -3.07
CA ASN A 159 4.42 12.76 -3.35
C ASN A 159 4.79 14.08 -2.66
N ASN A 160 6.03 14.20 -2.16
CA ASN A 160 6.51 15.38 -1.43
C ASN A 160 5.62 15.76 -0.25
N ILE A 161 5.19 14.74 0.51
CA ILE A 161 4.46 14.90 1.77
C ILE A 161 5.42 14.60 2.91
N HIS A 162 5.56 15.55 3.84
CA HIS A 162 6.34 15.36 5.06
C HIS A 162 5.64 14.36 5.97
N TYR A 163 6.42 13.58 6.71
CA TYR A 163 5.90 12.63 7.68
C TYR A 163 6.84 12.48 8.88
N GLU A 164 6.26 12.11 10.02
CA GLU A 164 7.02 11.79 11.24
C GLU A 164 6.36 10.58 11.92
N TRP A 165 7.16 9.57 12.26
CA TRP A 165 6.68 8.43 13.04
C TRP A 165 6.48 8.86 14.49
N ILE A 166 5.30 8.56 15.04
CA ILE A 166 4.97 8.95 16.40
C ILE A 166 4.60 7.70 17.19
N GLU A 167 5.21 7.59 18.36
CA GLU A 167 4.79 6.66 19.40
C GLU A 167 3.53 7.23 20.08
N PHE A 168 2.41 7.19 19.35
CA PHE A 168 1.12 7.61 19.85
C PHE A 168 0.37 6.38 20.38
N THR A 169 0.22 6.30 21.70
CA THR A 169 -0.59 5.27 22.35
C THR A 169 -1.77 5.94 23.03
N ASP A 170 -2.94 5.91 22.36
CA ASP A 170 -4.21 6.18 23.03
C ASP A 170 -4.84 4.82 23.41
N PRO A 171 -4.71 4.38 24.67
CA PRO A 171 -5.25 3.10 25.12
C PRO A 171 -6.78 3.06 25.09
N THR A 172 -7.48 4.19 24.94
CA THR A 172 -8.94 4.22 24.79
C THR A 172 -9.39 3.92 23.35
N GLN A 173 -8.48 4.02 22.37
CA GLN A 173 -8.79 3.87 20.94
C GLN A 173 -8.09 2.68 20.26
N ASN A 174 -7.35 1.86 21.02
CA ASN A 174 -6.56 0.73 20.50
C ASN A 174 -5.60 1.15 19.36
N ILE A 175 -5.04 2.36 19.45
CA ILE A 175 -4.07 2.83 18.46
C ILE A 175 -2.72 2.17 18.72
N THR A 176 -2.20 1.47 17.71
CA THR A 176 -0.94 0.72 17.80
C THR A 176 0.25 1.56 17.35
N CYS A 177 0.10 2.33 16.28
CA CYS A 177 1.11 3.21 15.72
C CYS A 177 0.45 4.43 15.06
N ALA A 178 1.20 5.54 14.95
CA ALA A 178 0.76 6.71 14.20
C ALA A 178 1.86 7.32 13.34
N LEU A 179 1.43 7.96 12.27
CA LEU A 179 2.25 8.74 11.36
C LEU A 179 1.68 10.15 11.29
N ALA A 180 2.40 11.15 11.79
CA ALA A 180 2.07 12.53 11.45
C ALA A 180 2.38 12.79 9.99
N ILE A 181 1.53 13.57 9.35
CA ILE A 181 1.69 13.96 7.95
C ILE A 181 1.44 15.45 7.78
N GLY A 182 2.20 16.06 6.87
CA GLY A 182 2.10 17.48 6.56
C GLY A 182 2.43 17.73 5.10
N ARG A 183 1.67 18.62 4.46
CA ARG A 183 1.96 19.05 3.10
C ARG A 183 2.83 20.32 3.17
N PRO A 184 4.09 20.29 2.71
CA PRO A 184 4.90 21.49 2.64
C PRO A 184 4.24 22.55 1.79
N LYS A 185 4.28 23.80 2.27
CA LYS A 185 3.87 24.95 1.48
C LYS A 185 4.77 25.05 0.25
N LEU A 186 4.15 25.15 -0.93
CA LEU A 186 4.88 25.48 -2.14
C LEU A 186 5.47 26.87 -1.94
N GLN A 187 6.80 26.96 -1.76
CA GLN A 187 7.48 28.24 -1.88
C GLN A 187 7.34 28.67 -3.34
N HIS A 188 6.38 29.57 -3.60
CA HIS A 188 6.34 30.33 -4.83
C HIS A 188 7.55 31.28 -4.81
N ASN A 189 8.63 30.87 -5.48
CA ASN A 189 9.61 31.81 -6.04
C ASN A 189 9.11 32.31 -7.39
#